data_AF-A0A519VXX3-F1
#
_entry.id   AF-A0A519VXX3-F1
#
_cell.length_a   1.000
_cell.length_b   1.000
_cell.length_c   1.000
_cell.angle_alpha   90.00
_cell.angle_beta   90.00
_cell.angle_gamma   90.00
#
_symmetry.space_group_name_H-M   'P 1'
#
loop_
_entity.id
_entity.type
_entity.pdbx_description
1 polymer ?
#
loop_
_entity_poly.entity_id
_entity_poly.type
_entity_poly.pdbx_seq_one_letter_code
_entity_poly.pdbx_strand_id
1 'polypeptide(L)'
;YAGLINISIFYINYTLLIPLLVKDTKRYGLYVVSITLLILFMTLIKVSIDSFYSNFFLSALDLAMEGRYLQVAKHVVFNIFISGFFVVASSLIRFASDWFGNETAQRNLIREKKEMELQFLKSQLNPHFLFNSLNNIYSLAYQKSDKTADAILKLSEIMRYMIYESNDSWVSLSKEIEYVQSFIELQKLRFKDGAAVEFTQNGEIDDQQIVPLILISFVENAFKHGIANDPNNPIRINIIANQKILHFSVINKKNSFNKDQMGGVGLHNVERRLQLLYPDRYKLNIVNSDTHYTSELMLDI
;
A
#
# COMPACT_ATOMS: atom_id res chain seq x y z
N TYR A 1 26.56 -26.82 -40.76
CA TYR A 1 25.42 -25.94 -41.10
C TYR A 1 24.16 -26.29 -40.30
N ALA A 2 23.71 -27.55 -40.25
CA ALA A 2 22.46 -27.93 -39.57
C ALA A 2 22.38 -27.48 -38.09
N GLY A 3 23.47 -27.62 -37.33
CA GLY A 3 23.56 -27.14 -35.94
C GLY A 3 23.38 -25.62 -35.81
N LEU A 4 24.04 -24.82 -36.67
CA LEU A 4 23.90 -23.36 -36.68
C LEU A 4 22.46 -22.93 -37.01
N ILE A 5 21.80 -23.62 -37.93
CA ILE A 5 20.40 -23.36 -38.30
C ILE A 5 19.48 -23.65 -37.10
N ASN A 6 19.68 -24.76 -36.39
CA ASN A 6 18.90 -25.08 -35.19
C ASN A 6 19.12 -24.09 -34.04
N ILE A 7 20.37 -23.66 -33.82
CA ILE A 7 20.70 -22.62 -32.84
C ILE A 7 20.02 -21.30 -33.23
N SER A 8 19.94 -20.98 -34.53
CA SER A 8 19.23 -19.80 -35.01
C SER A 8 17.73 -19.86 -34.71
N ILE A 9 17.08 -21.02 -34.93
CA ILE A 9 15.67 -21.24 -34.54
C ILE A 9 15.46 -20.98 -33.06
N PHE A 10 16.35 -21.52 -32.22
CA PHE A 10 16.30 -21.32 -30.77
C PHE A 10 16.30 -19.84 -30.40
N TYR A 11 17.27 -19.08 -30.91
CA TYR A 11 17.40 -17.66 -30.57
C TYR A 11 16.26 -16.83 -31.13
N ILE A 12 15.84 -17.05 -32.39
CA ILE A 12 14.69 -16.35 -33.00
C ILE A 12 13.42 -16.57 -32.16
N ASN A 13 13.18 -17.80 -31.73
CA ASN A 13 12.03 -18.10 -30.89
C ASN A 13 12.15 -17.45 -29.50
N TYR A 14 13.31 -17.59 -28.85
CA TYR A 14 13.58 -17.13 -27.49
C TYR A 14 13.57 -15.59 -27.35
N THR A 15 14.20 -14.86 -28.27
CA THR A 15 14.38 -13.40 -28.16
C THR A 15 13.30 -12.59 -28.86
N LEU A 16 12.67 -13.12 -29.92
CA LEU A 16 11.77 -12.34 -30.78
C LEU A 16 10.33 -12.86 -30.76
N LEU A 17 10.09 -14.13 -31.09
CA LEU A 17 8.72 -14.65 -31.22
C LEU A 17 7.97 -14.71 -29.89
N ILE A 18 8.60 -15.24 -28.84
CA ILE A 18 7.95 -15.36 -27.53
C ILE A 18 7.64 -13.98 -26.93
N PRO A 19 8.60 -13.01 -26.83
CA PRO A 19 8.29 -11.71 -26.25
C PRO A 19 7.21 -10.95 -27.03
N LEU A 20 7.35 -10.86 -28.36
CA LEU A 20 6.46 -10.04 -29.19
C LEU A 20 5.03 -10.59 -29.27
N LEU A 21 4.89 -11.91 -29.46
CA LEU A 21 3.59 -12.52 -29.78
C LEU A 21 2.91 -13.15 -28.57
N VAL A 22 3.66 -13.61 -27.56
CA VAL A 22 3.09 -14.27 -26.39
C VAL A 22 3.05 -13.32 -25.19
N LYS A 23 4.16 -12.67 -24.86
CA LYS A 23 4.28 -11.85 -23.64
C LYS A 23 3.54 -10.51 -23.77
N ASP A 24 3.85 -9.75 -24.81
CA ASP A 24 3.37 -8.36 -24.93
C ASP A 24 1.97 -8.27 -25.52
N THR A 25 1.62 -9.16 -26.47
CA THR A 25 0.37 -9.05 -27.25
C THR A 25 -0.61 -10.20 -27.05
N LYS A 26 -0.20 -11.31 -26.39
CA LYS A 26 -1.03 -12.52 -26.16
C LYS A 26 -1.67 -13.10 -27.43
N ARG A 27 -1.04 -12.93 -28.59
CA ARG A 27 -1.51 -13.41 -29.90
C ARG A 27 -1.03 -14.84 -30.17
N TYR A 28 -1.56 -15.80 -29.41
CA TYR A 28 -1.15 -17.21 -29.51
C TYR A 28 -1.33 -17.81 -30.90
N GLY A 29 -2.38 -17.43 -31.65
CA GLY A 29 -2.61 -17.90 -33.02
C GLY A 29 -1.49 -17.48 -33.99
N LEU A 30 -1.05 -16.21 -33.92
CA LEU A 30 0.07 -15.71 -34.74
C LEU A 30 1.40 -16.36 -34.32
N TYR A 31 1.59 -16.64 -33.03
CA TYR A 31 2.76 -17.37 -32.55
C TYR A 31 2.84 -18.77 -33.17
N VAL A 32 1.75 -19.55 -33.13
CA VAL A 32 1.70 -20.89 -33.74
C VAL A 32 2.00 -20.83 -35.24
N VAL A 33 1.39 -19.91 -35.98
CA VAL A 33 1.68 -19.72 -37.40
C VAL A 33 3.16 -19.36 -37.62
N SER A 34 3.73 -18.49 -36.79
CA SER A 34 5.12 -18.03 -36.94
C SER A 34 6.14 -19.13 -36.68
N ILE A 35 5.94 -19.97 -35.65
CA ILE A 35 6.83 -21.11 -35.39
C ILE A 35 6.70 -22.19 -36.48
N THR A 36 5.50 -22.41 -37.02
CA THR A 36 5.29 -23.35 -38.13
C THR A 36 6.01 -22.87 -39.38
N LEU A 37 5.85 -21.58 -39.74
CA LEU A 37 6.57 -20.99 -40.87
C LEU A 37 8.08 -21.02 -40.67
N LEU A 38 8.57 -20.74 -39.45
CA LEU A 38 9.99 -20.80 -39.13
C LEU A 38 10.57 -22.22 -39.31
N ILE A 39 9.87 -23.25 -38.81
CA ILE A 39 10.28 -24.65 -38.96
C ILE A 39 10.30 -25.07 -40.43
N LEU A 40 9.25 -24.73 -41.19
CA LEU A 40 9.17 -25.05 -42.61
C LEU A 40 10.28 -24.35 -43.41
N PHE A 41 10.48 -23.05 -43.18
CA PHE A 41 11.50 -22.26 -43.85
C PHE A 41 12.91 -22.80 -43.56
N MET A 42 13.21 -23.10 -42.30
CA MET A 42 14.53 -23.61 -41.93
C MET A 42 14.75 -25.06 -42.39
N THR A 43 13.70 -25.87 -42.49
CA THR A 43 13.77 -27.21 -43.09
C THR A 43 14.05 -27.13 -44.59
N LEU A 44 13.39 -26.20 -45.29
CA LEU A 44 13.64 -25.95 -46.72
C LEU A 44 15.12 -25.58 -46.95
N ILE A 45 15.67 -24.66 -46.15
CA ILE A 45 17.09 -24.29 -46.24
C ILE A 45 18.01 -25.50 -46.06
N LYS A 46 17.75 -26.35 -45.06
CA LYS A 46 18.59 -27.54 -44.82
C LYS A 46 18.55 -28.51 -45.99
N VAL A 47 17.36 -28.83 -46.49
CA VAL A 47 17.16 -29.73 -47.63
C VAL A 47 17.82 -29.17 -48.90
N SER A 48 17.72 -27.85 -49.13
CA SER A 48 18.41 -27.20 -50.24
C SER A 48 19.93 -27.34 -50.11
N ILE A 49 20.52 -27.05 -48.95
CA ILE A 49 21.97 -27.22 -48.73
C ILE A 49 22.38 -28.68 -48.93
N ASP A 50 21.62 -29.63 -48.39
CA ASP A 50 21.89 -31.06 -48.55
C ASP A 50 21.87 -31.51 -50.01
N SER A 51 20.99 -30.94 -50.83
CA SER A 51 20.90 -31.25 -52.26
C SER A 51 22.14 -30.83 -53.07
N PHE A 52 22.90 -29.85 -52.59
CA PHE A 52 24.12 -29.37 -53.27
C PHE A 52 25.40 -30.03 -52.77
N TYR A 53 25.46 -30.41 -51.49
CA TYR A 53 26.73 -30.77 -50.83
C TYR A 53 26.80 -32.19 -50.27
N SER A 54 25.67 -32.89 -50.16
CA SER A 54 25.64 -34.18 -49.47
C SER A 54 25.52 -35.37 -50.44
N ASN A 55 26.34 -36.40 -50.20
CA ASN A 55 26.18 -37.72 -50.84
C ASN A 55 24.78 -38.33 -50.60
N PHE A 56 24.01 -37.79 -49.64
CA PHE A 56 22.62 -38.17 -49.40
C PHE A 56 21.73 -38.01 -50.65
N PHE A 57 21.86 -36.89 -51.38
CA PHE A 57 21.00 -36.65 -52.55
C PHE A 57 21.42 -37.55 -53.73
N LEU A 58 22.72 -37.81 -53.86
CA LEU A 58 23.27 -38.75 -54.83
C LEU A 58 22.83 -40.19 -54.51
N SER A 59 22.94 -40.63 -53.26
CA SER A 59 22.47 -41.96 -52.82
C SER A 59 20.96 -42.14 -52.92
N ALA A 60 20.19 -41.05 -52.81
CA ALA A 60 18.74 -41.07 -53.02
C ALA A 60 18.37 -41.13 -54.50
N LEU A 61 19.24 -40.67 -55.42
CA LEU A 61 19.04 -40.73 -56.86
C LEU A 61 19.33 -42.13 -57.44
N ASP A 62 20.21 -42.89 -56.79
CA ASP A 62 20.55 -44.28 -57.14
C ASP A 62 19.45 -45.32 -56.80
N LEU A 63 18.37 -44.88 -56.14
CA LEU A 63 17.24 -45.74 -55.80
C LEU A 63 16.18 -45.75 -56.91
N ALA A 64 15.43 -46.84 -57.01
CA ALA A 64 14.18 -46.86 -57.75
C ALA A 64 13.26 -45.70 -57.28
N MET A 65 12.43 -45.18 -58.19
CA MET A 65 11.60 -44.00 -57.95
C MET A 65 10.83 -44.04 -56.61
N GLU A 66 10.26 -45.19 -56.25
CA GLU A 66 9.56 -45.38 -54.96
C GLU A 66 10.46 -45.21 -53.73
N GLY A 67 11.71 -45.72 -53.79
CA GLY A 67 12.69 -45.61 -52.70
C GLY A 67 13.20 -44.19 -52.50
N ARG A 68 13.29 -43.40 -53.57
CA ARG A 68 13.72 -42.00 -53.53
C ARG A 68 12.76 -41.12 -52.72
N TYR A 69 11.45 -41.22 -52.96
CA TYR A 69 10.45 -40.45 -52.22
C TYR A 69 10.47 -40.78 -50.72
N LEU A 70 10.61 -42.06 -50.37
CA LEU A 70 10.64 -42.50 -48.99
C LEU A 70 11.86 -41.97 -48.22
N GLN A 71 13.05 -41.95 -48.84
CA GLN A 71 14.24 -41.41 -48.19
C GLN A 71 14.18 -39.90 -47.98
N VAL A 72 13.70 -39.15 -48.97
CA VAL A 72 13.50 -37.70 -48.86
C VAL A 72 12.48 -37.38 -47.76
N ALA A 73 11.35 -38.11 -47.73
CA ALA A 73 10.34 -37.94 -46.69
C ALA A 73 10.89 -38.19 -45.28
N LYS A 74 11.66 -39.27 -45.08
CA LYS A 74 12.31 -39.55 -43.79
C LYS A 74 13.25 -38.43 -43.36
N HIS A 75 14.07 -37.91 -44.27
CA HIS A 75 15.00 -36.82 -43.98
C HIS A 75 14.28 -35.50 -43.64
N VAL A 76 13.23 -35.16 -44.36
CA VAL A 76 12.38 -33.99 -44.06
C VAL A 76 11.73 -34.13 -42.69
N VAL A 77 11.10 -35.27 -42.41
CA VAL A 77 10.46 -35.55 -41.11
C VAL A 77 11.47 -35.47 -39.97
N PHE A 78 12.66 -36.04 -40.14
CA PHE A 78 13.73 -35.95 -39.15
C PHE A 78 14.16 -34.50 -38.87
N ASN A 79 14.34 -33.68 -39.92
CA ASN A 79 14.70 -32.27 -39.76
C ASN A 79 13.61 -31.42 -39.11
N ILE A 80 12.34 -31.70 -39.41
CA ILE A 80 11.19 -31.07 -38.74
C ILE A 80 11.20 -31.44 -37.25
N PHE A 81 11.40 -32.73 -36.93
CA PHE A 81 11.45 -33.21 -35.55
C PHE A 81 12.57 -32.52 -34.75
N ILE A 82 13.79 -32.47 -35.29
CA ILE A 82 14.92 -31.79 -34.65
C ILE A 82 14.64 -30.29 -34.50
N SER A 83 14.11 -29.62 -35.53
CA SER A 83 13.77 -28.19 -35.45
C SER A 83 12.70 -27.92 -34.39
N GLY A 84 11.69 -28.78 -34.31
CA GLY A 84 10.65 -28.75 -33.28
C GLY A 84 11.22 -28.91 -31.87
N PHE A 85 12.20 -29.80 -31.67
CA PHE A 85 12.90 -29.95 -30.39
C PHE A 85 13.54 -28.62 -29.93
N PHE A 86 14.21 -27.88 -30.81
CA PHE A 86 14.82 -26.58 -30.46
C PHE A 86 13.78 -25.50 -30.15
N VAL A 87 12.62 -25.50 -30.82
CA VAL A 87 11.50 -24.61 -30.50
C VAL A 87 10.92 -24.94 -29.11
N VAL A 88 10.72 -26.22 -28.81
CA VAL A 88 10.23 -26.65 -27.49
C VAL A 88 11.24 -26.30 -26.40
N ALA A 89 12.53 -26.59 -26.61
CA ALA A 89 13.59 -26.28 -25.65
C ALA A 89 13.71 -24.78 -25.37
N SER A 90 13.70 -23.93 -26.41
CA SER A 90 13.71 -22.47 -26.24
C SER A 90 12.47 -21.98 -25.50
N SER A 91 11.29 -22.54 -25.80
CA SER A 91 10.05 -22.19 -25.12
C SER A 91 10.09 -22.57 -23.64
N LEU A 92 10.51 -23.79 -23.31
CA LEU A 92 10.63 -24.26 -21.91
C LEU A 92 11.60 -23.40 -21.10
N ILE A 93 12.79 -23.11 -21.65
CA ILE A 93 13.78 -22.27 -20.97
C ILE A 93 13.24 -20.85 -20.78
N ARG A 94 12.58 -20.28 -21.79
CA ARG A 94 12.02 -18.94 -21.70
C ARG A 94 10.91 -18.87 -20.65
N PHE A 95 9.96 -19.80 -20.68
CA PHE A 95 8.88 -19.84 -19.70
C PHE A 95 9.38 -20.10 -18.28
N ALA A 96 10.39 -20.97 -18.11
CA ALA A 96 11.01 -21.18 -16.80
C ALA A 96 11.67 -19.88 -16.29
N SER A 97 12.45 -19.20 -17.13
CA SER A 97 13.09 -17.93 -16.76
C SER A 97 12.08 -16.83 -16.44
N ASP A 98 11.02 -16.69 -17.23
CA ASP A 98 9.95 -15.72 -17.00
C ASP A 98 9.16 -16.07 -15.72
N TRP A 99 8.93 -17.36 -15.44
CA TRP A 99 8.29 -17.81 -14.20
C TRP A 99 9.13 -17.47 -12.98
N PHE A 100 10.40 -17.86 -12.94
CA PHE A 100 11.28 -17.52 -11.80
C PHE A 100 11.39 -16.00 -11.60
N GLY A 101 11.51 -15.23 -12.68
CA GLY A 101 11.50 -13.76 -12.60
C GLY A 101 10.21 -13.20 -12.00
N ASN A 102 9.05 -13.70 -12.45
CA ASN A 102 7.75 -13.30 -11.92
C ASN A 102 7.56 -13.71 -10.46
N GLU A 103 8.02 -14.90 -10.06
CA GLU A 103 7.93 -15.38 -8.68
C GLU A 103 8.76 -14.48 -7.73
N THR A 104 9.99 -14.12 -8.12
CA THR A 104 10.81 -13.17 -7.36
C THR A 104 10.14 -11.81 -7.26
N ALA A 105 9.61 -11.28 -8.37
CA ALA A 105 8.89 -10.01 -8.38
C ALA A 105 7.66 -10.04 -7.46
N GLN A 106 6.87 -11.12 -7.49
CA GLN A 106 5.73 -11.31 -6.60
C GLN A 106 6.15 -11.39 -5.12
N ARG A 107 7.22 -12.12 -4.81
CA ARG A 107 7.75 -12.20 -3.44
C ARG A 107 8.19 -10.82 -2.94
N ASN A 108 8.85 -10.03 -3.78
CA ASN A 108 9.24 -8.66 -3.44
C ASN A 108 8.02 -7.76 -3.20
N LEU A 109 7.00 -7.81 -4.06
CA LEU A 109 5.76 -7.05 -3.87
C LEU A 109 5.03 -7.43 -2.57
N ILE A 110 4.97 -8.73 -2.24
CA ILE A 110 4.37 -9.19 -0.98
C ILE A 110 5.17 -8.68 0.22
N ARG A 111 6.51 -8.69 0.13
CA ARG A 111 7.39 -8.17 1.18
C ARG A 111 7.20 -6.67 1.37
N GLU A 112 7.25 -5.89 0.30
CA GLU A 112 7.02 -4.43 0.32
C GLU A 112 5.65 -4.10 0.90
N LYS A 113 4.60 -4.84 0.50
CA LYS A 113 3.26 -4.70 1.08
C LYS A 113 3.27 -4.92 2.59
N LYS A 114 3.89 -5.98 3.09
CA LYS A 114 3.99 -6.25 4.53
C LYS A 114 4.79 -5.18 5.27
N GLU A 115 5.88 -4.70 4.67
CA GLU A 115 6.68 -3.61 5.26
C GLU A 115 5.86 -2.30 5.33
N MET A 116 5.07 -1.99 4.30
CA MET A 116 4.14 -0.85 4.30
C MET A 116 3.03 -1.00 5.34
N GLU A 117 2.38 -2.16 5.44
CA GLU A 117 1.36 -2.43 6.46
C GLU A 117 1.95 -2.30 7.88
N LEU A 118 3.16 -2.80 8.10
CA LEU A 118 3.86 -2.66 9.38
C LEU A 118 4.20 -1.20 9.68
N GLN A 119 4.69 -0.44 8.70
CA GLN A 119 4.97 0.99 8.87
C GLN A 119 3.69 1.78 9.16
N PHE A 120 2.60 1.48 8.47
CA PHE A 120 1.29 2.08 8.72
C PHE A 120 0.83 1.80 10.16
N LEU A 121 0.88 0.54 10.59
CA LEU A 121 0.49 0.16 11.96
C LEU A 121 1.40 0.82 13.01
N LYS A 122 2.71 0.90 12.77
CA LYS A 122 3.65 1.64 13.64
C LYS A 122 3.34 3.13 13.69
N SER A 123 2.91 3.74 12.58
CA SER A 123 2.60 5.16 12.51
C SER A 123 1.36 5.53 13.34
N GLN A 124 0.41 4.61 13.49
CA GLN A 124 -0.76 4.81 14.34
C GLN A 124 -0.41 4.96 15.83
N LEU A 125 0.75 4.48 16.28
CA LEU A 125 1.13 4.49 17.70
C LEU A 125 1.80 5.80 18.19
N ASN A 126 1.87 6.87 17.37
CA ASN A 126 2.54 8.15 17.68
C ASN A 126 3.74 7.99 18.66
N PRO A 127 4.88 7.41 18.22
CA PRO A 127 5.97 7.01 19.11
C PRO A 127 6.47 8.14 20.01
N HIS A 128 6.51 9.36 19.48
CA HIS A 128 6.92 10.55 20.23
C HIS A 128 5.97 10.85 21.40
N PHE A 129 4.66 10.75 21.18
CA PHE A 129 3.68 10.90 22.26
C PHE A 129 3.87 9.82 23.34
N LEU A 130 4.10 8.56 22.95
CA LEU A 130 4.32 7.46 23.89
C LEU A 130 5.58 7.68 24.74
N PHE A 131 6.72 8.01 24.12
CA PHE A 131 7.97 8.27 24.86
C PHE A 131 7.81 9.44 25.83
N ASN A 132 7.16 10.52 25.41
CA ASN A 132 6.93 11.67 26.29
C ASN A 132 5.97 11.34 27.44
N SER A 133 4.93 10.55 27.18
CA SER A 133 3.98 10.11 28.20
C SER A 133 4.66 9.22 29.24
N LEU A 134 5.49 8.26 28.80
CA LEU A 134 6.27 7.40 29.69
C LEU A 134 7.29 8.19 30.51
N ASN A 135 7.98 9.16 29.92
CA ASN A 135 8.90 10.03 30.66
C ASN A 135 8.18 10.86 31.73
N ASN A 136 6.97 11.33 31.45
CA ASN A 136 6.16 12.04 32.45
C ASN A 136 5.75 11.08 33.59
N ILE A 137 5.25 9.90 33.25
CA ILE A 137 4.88 8.86 34.23
C ILE A 137 6.09 8.47 35.09
N TYR A 138 7.27 8.30 34.48
CA TYR A 138 8.51 8.06 35.21
C TYR A 138 8.82 9.20 36.19
N SER A 139 8.64 10.46 35.77
CA SER A 139 8.84 11.62 36.63
C SER A 139 7.85 11.64 37.81
N LEU A 140 6.57 11.31 37.56
CA LEU A 140 5.55 11.18 38.60
C LEU A 140 5.89 10.06 39.59
N ALA A 141 6.33 8.89 39.08
CA ALA A 141 6.74 7.76 39.88
C ALA A 141 7.96 8.08 40.75
N TYR A 142 8.97 8.75 40.17
CA TYR A 142 10.17 9.19 40.88
C TYR A 142 9.83 10.18 42.00
N GLN A 143 8.86 11.07 41.77
CA GLN A 143 8.35 12.02 42.76
C GLN A 143 7.37 11.39 43.76
N LYS A 144 7.03 10.10 43.62
CA LYS A 144 6.01 9.40 44.42
C LYS A 144 4.66 10.12 44.38
N SER A 145 4.27 10.64 43.22
CA SER A 145 2.99 11.32 43.04
C SER A 145 1.83 10.32 43.07
N ASP A 146 0.77 10.65 43.79
CA ASP A 146 -0.49 9.87 43.81
C ASP A 146 -1.16 9.79 42.42
N LYS A 147 -0.78 10.68 41.49
CA LYS A 147 -1.27 10.71 40.11
C LYS A 147 -0.65 9.65 39.21
N THR A 148 0.38 8.94 39.67
CA THR A 148 1.13 7.97 38.85
C THR A 148 0.24 6.83 38.35
N ALA A 149 -0.57 6.25 39.23
CA ALA A 149 -1.44 5.13 38.88
C ALA A 149 -2.51 5.53 37.85
N ASP A 150 -3.11 6.71 38.02
CA ASP A 150 -4.09 7.27 37.10
C ASP A 150 -3.47 7.54 35.72
N ALA A 151 -2.26 8.11 35.68
CA ALA A 151 -1.53 8.34 34.44
C ALA A 151 -1.26 7.04 33.65
N ILE A 152 -0.91 5.95 34.36
CA ILE A 152 -0.71 4.62 33.75
C ILE A 152 -2.03 4.09 33.18
N LEU A 153 -3.13 4.19 33.94
CA LEU A 153 -4.46 3.77 33.49
C LEU A 153 -4.86 4.52 32.22
N LYS A 154 -4.74 5.85 32.21
CA LYS A 154 -5.06 6.70 31.05
C LYS A 154 -4.22 6.38 29.82
N LEU A 155 -2.93 6.16 29.99
CA LEU A 155 -2.07 5.70 28.89
C LEU A 155 -2.52 4.33 28.37
N SER A 156 -2.91 3.40 29.25
CA SER A 156 -3.37 2.07 28.85
C SER A 156 -4.69 2.10 28.07
N GLU A 157 -5.62 2.99 28.42
CA GLU A 157 -6.88 3.23 27.70
C GLU A 157 -6.60 3.76 26.28
N ILE A 158 -5.74 4.77 26.17
CA ILE A 158 -5.30 5.34 24.89
C ILE A 158 -4.66 4.26 24.01
N MET A 159 -3.74 3.46 24.56
CA MET A 159 -3.08 2.38 23.81
C MET A 159 -4.06 1.30 23.37
N ARG A 160 -5.00 0.91 24.23
CA ARG A 160 -6.02 -0.10 23.91
C ARG A 160 -6.89 0.36 22.74
N TYR A 161 -7.35 1.61 22.77
CA TYR A 161 -8.14 2.19 21.69
C TYR A 161 -7.35 2.21 20.36
N MET A 162 -6.09 2.66 20.38
CA MET A 162 -5.25 2.69 19.17
C MET A 162 -5.01 1.29 18.59
N ILE A 163 -4.80 0.26 19.41
CA ILE A 163 -4.45 -1.08 18.92
C ILE A 163 -5.68 -1.85 18.42
N TYR A 164 -6.80 -1.77 19.14
CA TYR A 164 -7.95 -2.65 18.89
C TYR A 164 -9.10 -1.96 18.16
N GLU A 165 -9.36 -0.69 18.45
CA GLU A 165 -10.57 0.01 17.97
C GLU A 165 -10.27 0.86 16.72
N SER A 166 -9.06 1.40 16.58
CA SER A 166 -8.73 2.31 15.47
C SER A 166 -8.63 1.63 14.08
N ASN A 167 -8.57 0.30 14.06
CA ASN A 167 -8.53 -0.49 12.83
C ASN A 167 -9.93 -0.79 12.26
N ASP A 168 -10.99 -0.54 13.03
CA ASP A 168 -12.36 -0.68 12.54
C ASP A 168 -12.73 0.48 11.63
N SER A 169 -13.66 0.23 10.70
CA SER A 169 -14.15 1.28 9.80
C SER A 169 -14.96 2.35 10.55
N TRP A 170 -15.64 1.94 11.63
CA TRP A 170 -16.53 2.75 12.45
C TRP A 170 -16.46 2.30 13.90
N VAL A 171 -16.56 3.24 14.83
CA VAL A 171 -16.60 3.00 16.28
C VAL A 171 -17.76 3.80 16.89
N SER A 172 -18.21 3.44 18.09
CA SER A 172 -19.22 4.26 18.78
C SER A 172 -18.63 5.63 19.12
N LEU A 173 -19.46 6.67 18.99
CA LEU A 173 -19.09 8.04 19.35
C LEU A 173 -18.64 8.11 20.82
N SER A 174 -19.30 7.36 21.70
CA SER A 174 -18.90 7.22 23.11
C SER A 174 -17.44 6.80 23.30
N LYS A 175 -16.94 5.81 22.52
CA LYS A 175 -15.54 5.37 22.61
C LYS A 175 -14.56 6.42 22.07
N GLU A 176 -14.89 7.11 20.99
CA GLU A 176 -14.07 8.22 20.46
C GLU A 176 -13.98 9.36 21.48
N ILE A 177 -15.08 9.69 22.16
CA ILE A 177 -15.13 10.71 23.21
C ILE A 177 -14.31 10.28 24.43
N GLU A 178 -14.46 9.04 24.89
CA GLU A 178 -13.67 8.47 26.00
C GLU A 178 -12.17 8.55 25.70
N TYR A 179 -11.78 8.21 24.46
CA TYR A 179 -10.40 8.33 24.00
C TYR A 179 -9.89 9.77 24.04
N VAL A 180 -10.67 10.74 23.54
CA VAL A 180 -10.33 12.17 23.62
C VAL A 180 -10.19 12.63 25.07
N GLN A 181 -11.11 12.22 25.95
CA GLN A 181 -11.08 12.59 27.36
C GLN A 181 -9.82 12.03 28.06
N SER A 182 -9.51 10.75 27.86
CA SER A 182 -8.31 10.15 28.44
C SER A 182 -7.02 10.77 27.91
N PHE A 183 -6.98 11.18 26.65
CA PHE A 183 -5.89 11.99 26.11
C PHE A 183 -5.76 13.35 26.80
N ILE A 184 -6.87 14.09 26.95
CA ILE A 184 -6.88 15.41 27.61
C ILE A 184 -6.35 15.29 29.05
N GLU A 185 -6.84 14.32 29.82
CA GLU A 185 -6.40 14.10 31.20
C GLU A 185 -4.91 13.77 31.27
N LEU A 186 -4.41 12.90 30.39
CA LEU A 186 -2.98 12.60 30.33
C LEU A 186 -2.14 13.83 29.94
N GLN A 187 -2.62 14.67 29.02
CA GLN A 187 -1.94 15.91 28.64
C GLN A 187 -1.92 16.93 29.78
N LYS A 188 -3.00 17.05 30.56
CA LYS A 188 -3.05 17.94 31.74
C LYS A 188 -1.94 17.63 32.73
N LEU A 189 -1.57 16.37 32.90
CA LEU A 189 -0.49 15.93 33.79
C LEU A 189 0.91 16.38 33.35
N ARG A 190 1.10 16.83 32.10
CA ARG A 190 2.40 17.34 31.63
C ARG A 190 2.72 18.73 32.15
N PHE A 191 1.73 19.46 32.62
CA PHE A 191 1.86 20.82 33.10
C PHE A 191 1.91 20.80 34.63
N LYS A 192 2.94 21.42 35.20
CA LYS A 192 3.18 21.43 36.65
C LYS A 192 1.98 21.93 37.46
N ASP A 193 1.32 22.98 36.96
CA ASP A 193 0.13 23.60 37.57
C ASP A 193 -1.18 23.12 36.91
N GLY A 194 -1.12 22.07 36.08
CA GLY A 194 -2.21 21.60 35.23
C GLY A 194 -2.35 22.41 33.93
N ALA A 195 -3.07 21.84 32.97
CA ALA A 195 -3.51 22.58 31.77
C ALA A 195 -4.91 23.16 32.00
N ALA A 196 -5.10 24.41 31.59
CA ALA A 196 -6.39 25.07 31.56
C ALA A 196 -7.18 24.55 30.34
N VAL A 197 -8.07 23.58 30.58
CA VAL A 197 -8.90 22.94 29.56
C VAL A 197 -10.34 22.88 30.04
N GLU A 198 -11.25 23.40 29.23
CA GLU A 198 -12.70 23.30 29.41
C GLU A 198 -13.22 22.27 28.40
N PHE A 199 -13.70 21.14 28.89
CA PHE A 199 -14.31 20.09 28.07
C PHE A 199 -15.80 20.01 28.39
N THR A 200 -16.65 20.19 27.38
CA THR A 200 -18.10 20.05 27.52
C THR A 200 -18.65 19.01 26.55
N GLN A 201 -19.58 18.20 27.04
CA GLN A 201 -20.26 17.17 26.28
C GLN A 201 -21.76 17.30 26.54
N ASN A 202 -22.55 17.40 25.47
CA ASN A 202 -24.01 17.49 25.55
C ASN A 202 -24.67 16.63 24.46
N GLY A 203 -25.88 16.12 24.77
CA GLY A 203 -26.73 15.40 23.82
C GLY A 203 -26.64 13.87 23.89
N GLU A 204 -27.15 13.20 22.85
CA GLU A 204 -27.34 11.74 22.79
C GLU A 204 -26.18 11.08 22.03
N ILE A 205 -25.30 10.39 22.75
CA ILE A 205 -24.04 9.84 22.20
C ILE A 205 -24.00 8.31 22.05
N ASP A 206 -24.91 7.58 22.70
CA ASP A 206 -24.74 6.14 22.92
C ASP A 206 -24.96 5.28 21.66
N ASP A 207 -25.78 5.75 20.71
CA ASP A 207 -26.17 5.00 19.50
C ASP A 207 -25.57 5.55 18.19
N GLN A 208 -24.59 6.44 18.27
CA GLN A 208 -24.00 7.08 17.10
C GLN A 208 -22.63 6.48 16.76
N GLN A 209 -22.29 6.43 15.47
CA GLN A 209 -21.01 5.92 15.00
C GLN A 209 -20.17 6.99 14.32
N ILE A 210 -18.86 6.93 14.52
CA ILE A 210 -17.89 7.85 13.93
C ILE A 210 -16.70 7.06 13.38
N VAL A 211 -16.02 7.61 12.39
CA VAL A 211 -14.72 7.12 11.97
C VAL A 211 -13.70 7.37 13.09
N PRO A 212 -12.93 6.36 13.53
CA PRO A 212 -12.04 6.49 14.68
C PRO A 212 -10.91 7.50 14.44
N LEU A 213 -10.45 8.16 15.50
CA LEU A 213 -9.32 9.09 15.53
C LEU A 213 -9.53 10.39 14.71
N ILE A 214 -10.77 10.78 14.39
CA ILE A 214 -11.03 12.07 13.73
C ILE A 214 -10.96 13.21 14.74
N LEU A 215 -11.58 13.06 15.91
CA LEU A 215 -11.70 14.16 16.88
C LEU A 215 -10.36 14.49 17.53
N ILE A 216 -9.57 13.46 17.82
CA ILE A 216 -8.28 13.59 18.50
C ILE A 216 -7.31 14.51 17.74
N SER A 217 -7.35 14.50 16.41
CA SER A 217 -6.43 15.29 15.57
C SER A 217 -6.54 16.79 15.83
N PHE A 218 -7.75 17.28 16.12
CA PHE A 218 -7.99 18.69 16.47
C PHE A 218 -7.51 19.01 17.88
N VAL A 219 -7.71 18.09 18.82
CA VAL A 219 -7.28 18.23 20.22
C VAL A 219 -5.76 18.21 20.32
N GLU A 220 -5.09 17.29 19.61
CA GLU A 220 -3.63 17.28 19.48
C GLU A 220 -3.09 18.59 18.94
N ASN A 221 -3.73 19.13 17.89
CA ASN A 221 -3.34 20.42 17.30
C ASN A 221 -3.45 21.57 18.33
N ALA A 222 -4.50 21.58 19.16
CA ALA A 222 -4.67 22.57 20.21
C ALA A 222 -3.61 22.47 21.31
N PHE A 223 -3.24 21.26 21.76
CA PHE A 223 -2.15 21.09 22.73
C PHE A 223 -0.76 21.37 22.15
N LYS A 224 -0.55 21.09 20.85
CA LYS A 224 0.73 21.29 20.19
C LYS A 224 1.02 22.75 19.92
N HIS A 225 0.03 23.49 19.43
CA HIS A 225 0.21 24.87 18.97
C HIS A 225 -0.44 25.92 19.87
N GLY A 226 -1.29 25.50 20.80
CA GLY A 226 -1.96 26.39 21.75
C GLY A 226 -1.19 26.63 23.04
N ILE A 227 -1.60 27.68 23.74
CA ILE A 227 -1.17 27.96 25.12
C ILE A 227 -2.12 27.21 26.05
N ALA A 228 -1.65 26.11 26.65
CA ALA A 228 -2.47 25.26 27.52
C ALA A 228 -2.38 25.63 29.01
N ASN A 229 -1.50 26.57 29.40
CA ASN A 229 -1.25 26.96 30.80
C ASN A 229 -1.73 28.39 31.13
N ASP A 230 -2.67 28.94 30.36
CA ASP A 230 -3.30 30.25 30.59
C ASP A 230 -4.74 30.05 31.11
N PRO A 231 -5.00 30.17 32.42
CA PRO A 231 -6.34 30.01 32.99
C PRO A 231 -7.37 31.01 32.47
N ASN A 232 -6.94 32.18 31.96
CA ASN A 232 -7.86 33.17 31.40
C ASN A 232 -8.28 32.82 29.96
N ASN A 233 -7.52 31.97 29.28
CA ASN A 233 -7.77 31.55 27.91
C ASN A 233 -7.59 30.03 27.80
N PRO A 234 -8.46 29.23 28.46
CA PRO A 234 -8.36 27.79 28.42
C PRO A 234 -8.57 27.25 27.01
N ILE A 235 -8.01 26.07 26.73
CA ILE A 235 -8.39 25.30 25.54
C ILE A 235 -9.84 24.84 25.75
N ARG A 236 -10.75 25.28 24.87
CA ARG A 236 -12.17 24.92 24.94
C ARG A 236 -12.47 23.84 23.92
N ILE A 237 -13.04 22.74 24.39
CA ILE A 237 -13.42 21.59 23.57
C ILE A 237 -14.89 21.32 23.86
N ASN A 238 -15.73 21.44 22.83
CA ASN A 238 -17.16 21.22 22.97
C ASN A 238 -17.61 20.14 22.01
N ILE A 239 -18.43 19.22 22.53
CA ILE A 239 -19.03 18.12 21.79
C ILE A 239 -20.54 18.20 22.01
N ILE A 240 -21.29 18.35 20.93
CA ILE A 240 -22.75 18.39 20.95
C ILE A 240 -23.25 17.37 19.91
N ALA A 241 -23.94 16.33 20.36
CA ALA A 241 -24.48 15.29 19.50
C ALA A 241 -26.01 15.27 19.60
N ASN A 242 -26.71 15.59 18.52
CA ASN A 242 -28.18 15.59 18.52
C ASN A 242 -28.72 15.20 17.14
N GLN A 243 -29.76 14.36 17.10
CA GLN A 243 -30.44 13.98 15.85
C GLN A 243 -29.47 13.55 14.73
N LYS A 244 -28.46 12.72 15.04
CA LYS A 244 -27.43 12.26 14.09
C LYS A 244 -26.49 13.35 13.57
N ILE A 245 -26.52 14.54 14.17
CA ILE A 245 -25.57 15.60 13.85
C ILE A 245 -24.62 15.75 15.03
N LEU A 246 -23.33 15.55 14.75
CA LEU A 246 -22.26 15.89 15.66
C LEU A 246 -21.73 17.27 15.33
N HIS A 247 -21.77 18.17 16.30
CA HIS A 247 -21.04 19.42 16.30
C HIS A 247 -19.88 19.33 17.28
N PHE A 248 -18.67 19.42 16.76
CA PHE A 248 -17.42 19.36 17.50
C PHE A 248 -16.62 20.64 17.29
N SER A 249 -16.19 21.30 18.36
CA SER A 249 -15.40 22.53 18.26
C SER A 249 -14.21 22.52 19.21
N VAL A 250 -13.06 22.99 18.73
CA VAL A 250 -11.86 23.23 19.53
C VAL A 250 -11.38 24.66 19.33
N ILE A 251 -11.20 25.40 20.42
CA ILE A 251 -10.73 26.78 20.44
C ILE A 251 -9.51 26.86 21.36
N ASN A 252 -8.41 27.44 20.88
CA ASN A 252 -7.23 27.69 21.68
C ASN A 252 -6.58 29.03 21.34
N LYS A 253 -5.94 29.65 22.33
CA LYS A 253 -5.04 30.79 22.12
C LYS A 253 -3.77 30.32 21.43
N LYS A 254 -3.28 31.08 20.44
CA LYS A 254 -2.09 30.73 19.65
C LYS A 254 -0.82 30.96 20.46
N ASN A 255 0.13 30.04 20.37
CA ASN A 255 1.47 30.25 20.89
C ASN A 255 2.34 30.94 19.83
N SER A 256 2.60 32.24 20.00
CA SER A 256 3.40 33.06 19.07
C SER A 256 4.87 32.64 18.95
N PHE A 257 5.36 31.79 19.87
CA PHE A 257 6.74 31.28 19.85
C PHE A 257 6.90 30.00 19.02
N ASN A 258 5.80 29.36 18.61
CA ASN A 258 5.85 28.13 17.85
C ASN A 258 5.96 28.45 16.34
N LYS A 259 7.11 28.16 15.73
CA LYS A 259 7.39 28.47 14.31
C LYS A 259 6.73 27.50 13.32
N ASP A 260 6.21 26.38 13.80
CA ASP A 260 5.46 25.45 12.97
C ASP A 260 4.12 26.09 12.56
N GLN A 261 3.80 26.08 11.27
CA GLN A 261 2.48 26.52 10.79
C GLN A 261 1.37 25.69 11.45
N MET A 262 0.39 26.36 12.06
CA MET A 262 -0.86 25.71 12.51
C MET A 262 -1.60 25.17 11.29
N GLY A 263 -2.10 23.93 11.38
CA GLY A 263 -2.74 23.24 10.25
C GLY A 263 -1.80 22.36 9.42
N GLY A 264 -0.72 21.84 10.00
CA GLY A 264 0.23 20.95 9.33
C GLY A 264 -0.36 19.60 8.86
N VAL A 265 0.51 18.65 8.51
CA VAL A 265 0.18 17.34 7.88
C VAL A 265 -1.01 16.61 8.51
N GLY A 266 -1.18 16.69 9.83
CA GLY A 266 -2.29 16.06 10.55
C GLY A 266 -3.68 16.54 10.10
N LEU A 267 -3.86 17.85 9.93
CA LEU A 267 -5.16 18.42 9.55
C LEU A 267 -5.50 18.15 8.08
N HIS A 268 -4.50 18.21 7.20
CA HIS A 268 -4.65 17.82 5.80
C HIS A 268 -5.08 16.35 5.66
N ASN A 269 -4.51 15.45 6.49
CA ASN A 269 -4.93 14.06 6.52
C ASN A 269 -6.37 13.88 7.01
N VAL A 270 -6.81 14.67 7.99
CA VAL A 270 -8.20 14.68 8.46
C VAL A 270 -9.14 15.15 7.36
N GLU A 271 -8.86 16.27 6.69
CA GLU A 271 -9.67 16.76 5.57
C GLU A 271 -9.82 15.72 4.47
N ARG A 272 -8.72 15.09 4.06
CA ARG A 272 -8.75 14.02 3.05
C ARG A 272 -9.60 12.83 3.52
N ARG A 273 -9.49 12.45 4.80
CA ARG A 273 -10.25 11.34 5.38
C ARG A 273 -11.75 11.66 5.46
N LEU A 274 -12.09 12.89 5.82
CA LEU A 274 -13.47 13.41 5.82
C LEU A 274 -14.06 13.39 4.41
N GLN A 275 -13.32 13.85 3.40
CA GLN A 275 -13.77 13.85 2.01
C GLN A 275 -14.05 12.42 1.49
N LEU A 276 -13.26 11.43 1.91
CA LEU A 276 -13.42 10.04 1.47
C LEU A 276 -14.55 9.30 2.20
N LEU A 277 -14.74 9.54 3.50
CA LEU A 277 -15.64 8.74 4.35
C LEU A 277 -16.98 9.43 4.64
N TYR A 278 -17.03 10.76 4.53
CA TYR A 278 -18.23 11.57 4.73
C TYR A 278 -18.51 12.48 3.51
N PRO A 279 -18.52 11.97 2.26
CA PRO A 279 -18.79 12.82 1.11
C PRO A 279 -20.14 13.54 1.29
N ASP A 280 -20.14 14.87 1.13
CA ASP A 280 -21.29 15.78 1.32
C ASP A 280 -21.98 15.71 2.70
N ARG A 281 -21.37 15.02 3.68
CA ARG A 281 -21.89 14.80 5.04
C ARG A 281 -21.02 15.43 6.13
N TYR A 282 -20.15 16.36 5.75
CA TYR A 282 -19.36 17.15 6.71
C TYR A 282 -19.30 18.62 6.33
N LYS A 283 -19.10 19.47 7.34
CA LYS A 283 -18.64 20.85 7.17
C LYS A 283 -17.51 21.09 8.16
N LEU A 284 -16.35 21.47 7.63
CA LEU A 284 -15.19 21.85 8.42
C LEU A 284 -14.95 23.35 8.24
N ASN A 285 -14.95 24.10 9.34
CA ASN A 285 -14.64 25.51 9.37
C ASN A 285 -13.42 25.74 10.27
N ILE A 286 -12.37 26.35 9.73
CA ILE A 286 -11.14 26.64 10.44
C ILE A 286 -10.91 28.15 10.40
N VAL A 287 -10.88 28.78 11.57
CA VAL A 287 -10.63 30.21 11.72
C VAL A 287 -9.30 30.41 12.44
N ASN A 288 -8.34 30.97 11.71
CA ASN A 288 -7.01 31.28 12.22
C ASN A 288 -6.87 32.80 12.36
N SER A 289 -7.23 33.33 13.52
CA SER A 289 -7.09 34.76 13.82
C SER A 289 -5.68 35.08 14.35
N ASP A 290 -5.40 36.35 14.63
CA ASP A 290 -4.11 36.77 15.17
C ASP A 290 -3.82 36.14 16.55
N THR A 291 -4.86 35.97 17.36
CA THR A 291 -4.74 35.56 18.77
C THR A 291 -5.24 34.14 19.04
N HIS A 292 -6.24 33.67 18.27
CA HIS A 292 -6.92 32.39 18.51
C HIS A 292 -6.99 31.54 17.25
N TYR A 293 -6.97 30.24 17.46
CA TYR A 293 -7.23 29.23 16.46
C TYR A 293 -8.52 28.49 16.83
N THR A 294 -9.42 28.34 15.88
CA THR A 294 -10.71 27.68 16.06
C THR A 294 -10.91 26.66 14.95
N SER A 295 -11.32 25.45 15.33
CA SER A 295 -11.73 24.40 14.41
C SER A 295 -13.13 23.94 14.80
N GLU A 296 -14.05 23.98 13.85
CA GLU A 296 -15.43 23.57 13.99
C GLU A 296 -15.74 22.51 12.93
N LEU A 297 -16.20 21.36 13.39
CA LEU A 297 -16.57 20.22 12.55
C LEU A 297 -18.04 19.88 12.81
N MET A 298 -18.83 19.88 11.75
CA MET A 298 -20.17 19.30 11.73
C MET A 298 -20.13 18.01 10.92
N LEU A 299 -20.65 16.91 11.47
CA LEU A 299 -20.81 15.62 10.80
C LEU A 299 -22.26 15.14 10.89
N ASP A 300 -22.73 14.54 9.81
CA ASP A 300 -23.94 13.71 9.78
C ASP A 300 -23.53 12.24 9.99
N ILE A 301 -23.85 11.69 11.17
CA ILE A 301 -23.37 10.42 11.74
C ILE A 301 -24.47 9.39 12.03
#